data_AF-A0AAU9TT29-F1
#
_entry.id   AF-A0AAU9TT29-F1
#
_cell.length_a   1.000
_cell.length_b   1.000
_cell.length_c   1.000
_cell.angle_alpha   90.00
_cell.angle_beta   90.00
_cell.angle_gamma   90.00
#
_symmetry.space_group_name_H-M   'P 1'
#
loop_
_entity.id
_entity.type
_entity.pdbx_description
1 polymer ?
#
loop_
_entity_poly.entity_id
_entity_poly.type
_entity_poly.pdbx_seq_one_letter_code
_entity_poly.pdbx_strand_id
1 'polypeptide(L)'
;MLNNDPEEASPLTPSHVLIGEPLVTVPEINYTEYKMGSLKRWQYNQAMLQNFWRRWSNEYLTHLVQRYKWAHKVPEPKIGDLVLVKENDLPPTK
;
A
#
# COMPACT_ATOMS: atom_id res chain seq x y z
N MET A 1 19.60 1.54 9.00
CA MET A 1 19.76 1.49 10.48
C MET A 1 19.17 2.77 11.02
N LEU A 2 18.30 2.71 12.03
CA LEU A 2 17.60 3.88 12.57
C LEU A 2 18.60 4.84 13.21
N ASN A 3 18.73 6.05 12.64
CA ASN A 3 19.35 7.17 13.31
C ASN A 3 18.29 7.81 14.22
N ASN A 4 18.57 7.90 15.53
CA ASN A 4 17.65 8.37 16.56
C ASN A 4 17.81 9.88 16.83
N ASP A 5 18.12 10.66 15.80
CA ASP A 5 18.32 12.10 15.94
C ASP A 5 16.98 12.83 15.69
N PRO A 6 16.40 13.53 16.68
CA PRO A 6 15.11 14.20 16.53
C PRO A 6 15.13 15.37 15.54
N GLU A 7 16.31 15.91 15.19
CA GLU A 7 16.47 16.90 14.12
C GLU A 7 16.60 16.28 12.71
N GLU A 8 16.87 14.98 12.62
CA GLU A 8 17.07 14.24 11.36
C GLU A 8 15.95 13.24 11.06
N ALA A 9 14.84 13.33 11.82
CA ALA A 9 13.69 12.43 11.70
C ALA A 9 12.90 12.68 10.40
N SER A 10 13.40 12.13 9.29
CA SER A 10 12.64 12.04 8.04
C SER A 10 11.40 11.16 8.24
N PRO A 11 10.20 11.59 7.80
CA PRO A 11 8.99 10.81 7.97
C PRO A 11 9.10 9.46 7.24
N LEU A 12 8.69 8.39 7.92
CA LEU A 12 8.53 7.06 7.32
C LEU A 12 7.43 7.11 6.26
N THR A 13 7.83 7.23 5.00
CA THR A 13 6.94 7.09 3.84
C THR A 13 6.68 5.60 3.53
N PRO A 14 5.58 5.25 2.84
CA PRO A 14 5.35 3.88 2.38
C PRO A 14 6.51 3.27 1.58
N SER A 15 7.31 4.10 0.90
CA SER A 15 8.50 3.66 0.16
C SER A 15 9.59 3.08 1.07
N HIS A 16 9.79 3.65 2.27
CA HIS A 16 10.72 3.11 3.25
C HIS A 16 10.34 1.68 3.67
N VAL A 17 9.04 1.37 3.70
CA VAL A 17 8.55 0.03 4.03
C VAL A 17 8.69 -0.93 2.85
N LEU A 18 8.40 -0.47 1.64
CA LEU A 18 8.39 -1.32 0.45
C LEU A 18 9.79 -1.61 -0.13
N ILE A 19 10.70 -0.64 -0.06
CA ILE A 19 12.00 -0.68 -0.78
C ILE A 19 13.17 -0.36 0.18
N GLY A 20 12.90 0.15 1.38
CA GLY A 20 13.94 0.48 2.38
C GLY A 20 14.47 1.92 2.27
N GLU A 21 13.97 2.72 1.32
CA GLU A 21 14.45 4.08 1.07
C GLU A 21 13.32 5.05 0.67
N PRO A 22 13.53 6.37 0.79
CA PRO A 22 12.62 7.38 0.26
C PRO A 22 12.49 7.27 -1.27
N LEU A 23 11.26 7.32 -1.78
CA LEU A 23 11.00 7.46 -3.20
C LEU A 23 11.32 8.90 -3.63
N VAL A 24 12.48 9.11 -4.27
CA VAL A 24 12.95 10.43 -4.77
C VAL A 24 12.57 10.63 -6.24
N THR A 25 11.48 10.02 -6.69
CA THR A 25 11.04 10.15 -8.09
C THR A 25 10.24 11.44 -8.28
N VAL A 26 10.49 12.13 -9.40
CA VAL A 26 9.66 13.26 -9.82
C VAL A 26 8.22 12.76 -10.00
N PRO A 27 7.20 13.44 -9.43
CA PRO A 27 5.81 13.05 -9.65
C PRO A 27 5.52 12.97 -11.14
N GLU A 28 5.05 11.82 -11.60
CA GLU A 28 4.69 11.66 -13.01
C GLU A 28 3.53 12.60 -13.36
N ILE A 29 3.68 13.32 -14.47
CA ILE A 29 2.57 14.10 -15.03
C ILE A 29 1.46 13.12 -15.42
N ASN A 30 0.23 13.40 -15.01
CA ASN A 30 -0.92 12.60 -15.39
C ASN A 30 -1.28 12.89 -16.86
N TYR A 31 -1.03 11.92 -17.74
CA TYR A 31 -1.32 12.05 -19.17
C TYR A 31 -2.72 11.54 -19.54
N THR A 32 -3.51 11.04 -18.59
CA THR A 32 -4.82 10.43 -18.88
C THR A 32 -5.92 11.45 -19.27
N GLU A 33 -5.72 12.73 -18.98
CA GLU A 33 -6.69 13.82 -19.26
C GLU A 33 -6.29 14.74 -20.42
N TYR A 34 -5.11 14.55 -21.01
CA TYR A 34 -4.64 15.41 -22.10
C TYR A 34 -5.38 15.13 -23.42
N LYS A 35 -5.96 16.17 -24.03
CA LYS A 35 -6.52 16.10 -25.38
C LYS A 35 -5.43 15.65 -26.36
N MET A 36 -5.69 14.58 -27.13
CA MET A 36 -4.79 13.90 -28.08
C MET A 36 -4.30 14.76 -29.28
N GLY A 37 -4.33 16.09 -29.19
CA GLY A 37 -4.04 16.98 -30.31
C GLY A 37 -2.56 17.20 -30.63
N SER A 38 -1.60 16.83 -29.78
CA SER A 38 -0.16 17.08 -30.06
C SER A 38 0.82 16.30 -29.16
N LEU A 39 0.43 15.14 -28.65
CA LEU A 39 1.30 14.40 -27.71
C LEU A 39 2.42 13.69 -28.49
N LYS A 40 3.67 14.08 -28.21
CA LYS A 40 4.86 13.36 -28.69
C LYS A 40 4.71 11.90 -28.29
N ARG A 41 4.94 10.94 -29.20
CA ARG A 41 4.67 9.48 -29.04
C ARG A 41 4.96 8.89 -27.66
N TRP A 42 5.97 9.40 -26.95
CA TRP A 42 6.30 9.00 -25.59
C TRP A 42 5.19 9.28 -24.57
N GLN A 43 4.50 10.43 -24.65
CA GLN A 43 3.41 10.80 -23.72
C GLN A 43 2.18 9.91 -23.92
N TYR A 44 1.91 9.51 -25.17
CA TYR A 44 0.87 8.54 -25.47
C TYR A 44 1.18 7.17 -24.82
N ASN A 45 2.42 6.70 -24.95
CA ASN A 45 2.85 5.47 -24.29
C ASN A 45 2.74 5.57 -22.76
N GLN A 46 3.11 6.73 -22.18
CA GLN A 46 2.96 6.97 -20.74
C GLN A 46 1.49 6.96 -20.30
N ALA A 47 0.59 7.61 -21.04
CA ALA A 47 -0.85 7.55 -20.75
C ALA A 47 -1.40 6.12 -20.79
N MET A 48 -0.92 5.30 -21.73
CA MET A 48 -1.32 3.89 -21.84
C MET A 48 -0.82 3.07 -20.65
N LEU A 49 0.44 3.25 -20.25
CA LEU A 49 1.03 2.60 -19.08
C LEU A 49 0.34 3.02 -17.77
N GLN A 50 0.09 4.32 -17.58
CA GLN A 50 -0.63 4.84 -16.41
C GLN A 50 -2.04 4.26 -16.31
N ASN A 51 -2.76 4.19 -17.43
CA ASN A 51 -4.07 3.55 -17.48
C ASN A 51 -4.01 2.06 -17.11
N PHE A 52 -3.04 1.33 -17.65
CA PHE A 52 -2.84 -0.08 -17.36
C PHE A 52 -2.57 -0.30 -15.87
N TRP A 53 -1.58 0.37 -15.29
CA TRP A 53 -1.19 0.20 -13.89
C TRP A 53 -2.29 0.64 -12.92
N ARG A 54 -3.04 1.71 -13.24
CA ARG A 54 -4.21 2.12 -12.47
C ARG A 54 -5.27 1.03 -12.41
N ARG A 55 -5.60 0.43 -13.56
CA ARG A 55 -6.58 -0.67 -13.60
C ARG A 55 -6.05 -1.93 -12.94
N TRP A 56 -4.81 -2.32 -13.22
CA TRP A 56 -4.19 -3.49 -12.61
C TRP A 56 -4.14 -3.37 -11.08
N SER A 57 -3.71 -2.23 -10.53
CA SER A 57 -3.67 -2.03 -9.09
C SER A 57 -5.05 -2.00 -8.44
N ASN A 58 -6.03 -1.37 -9.09
CA ASN A 58 -7.39 -1.27 -8.54
C ASN A 58 -8.20 -2.57 -8.65
N GLU A 59 -7.96 -3.38 -9.68
CA GLU A 59 -8.75 -4.58 -9.95
C GLU A 59 -8.00 -5.84 -9.47
N TYR A 60 -6.73 -6.00 -9.84
CA TYR A 60 -5.98 -7.24 -9.61
C TYR A 60 -5.43 -7.35 -8.19
N LEU A 61 -4.84 -6.29 -7.63
CA LEU A 61 -4.35 -6.33 -6.24
C LEU A 61 -5.50 -6.48 -5.24
N THR A 62 -6.66 -5.87 -5.48
CA THR A 62 -7.85 -6.08 -4.62
C THR A 62 -8.33 -7.53 -4.65
N HIS A 63 -8.22 -8.22 -5.78
CA HIS A 63 -8.52 -9.65 -5.85
C HIS A 63 -7.47 -10.51 -5.12
N LEU A 64 -6.19 -10.15 -5.21
CA LEU A 64 -5.11 -10.86 -4.49
C LEU A 64 -5.15 -10.63 -2.98
N VAL A 65 -5.58 -9.46 -2.53
CA VAL A 65 -5.70 -9.09 -1.11
C VAL A 65 -7.09 -9.44 -0.55
N GLN A 66 -7.80 -10.41 -1.15
CA GLN A 66 -8.89 -11.08 -0.45
C GLN A 66 -8.33 -11.71 0.83
N ARG A 67 -8.47 -10.98 1.94
CA ARG A 67 -8.00 -11.41 3.25
C ARG A 67 -8.90 -12.58 3.67
N TYR A 68 -8.36 -13.79 3.57
CA TYR A 68 -8.95 -15.01 4.14
C TYR A 68 -9.07 -14.97 5.67
N LYS A 69 -8.51 -13.94 6.32
CA LYS A 69 -8.87 -13.61 7.69
C LYS A 69 -10.38 -13.39 7.72
N TRP A 70 -11.08 -14.38 8.29
CA TRP A 70 -12.52 -14.39 8.60
C TRP A 70 -13.41 -14.98 7.50
N ALA A 71 -12.84 -15.65 6.50
CA ALA A 71 -13.61 -16.34 5.45
C ALA A 71 -14.36 -17.59 5.94
N HIS A 72 -14.03 -18.11 7.13
CA HIS A 72 -14.68 -19.26 7.73
C HIS A 72 -15.45 -18.86 8.99
N LYS A 73 -16.69 -19.36 9.13
CA LYS A 73 -17.41 -19.32 10.40
C LYS A 73 -16.64 -20.16 11.42
N VAL A 74 -15.92 -19.48 12.31
CA VAL A 74 -15.38 -20.11 13.52
C VAL A 74 -16.56 -20.29 14.48
N PRO A 75 -16.73 -21.48 15.10
CA PRO A 75 -17.76 -21.68 16.10
C PRO A 75 -17.60 -20.68 17.25
N GLU A 76 -18.71 -20.14 17.74
CA GLU A 76 -18.70 -19.26 18.91
C GLU A 76 -18.16 -20.02 20.13
N PRO A 77 -17.33 -19.37 20.97
CA PRO A 77 -16.80 -20.00 22.18
C PRO A 77 -17.93 -20.30 23.16
N LYS A 78 -17.86 -21.46 23.81
CA LYS A 78 -18.83 -21.91 24.82
C LYS A 78 -18.28 -21.71 26.22
N ILE A 79 -19.19 -21.72 27.19
CA ILE A 79 -18.83 -21.68 28.62
C ILE A 79 -17.95 -22.90 28.93
N GLY A 80 -16.73 -22.64 29.41
CA GLY A 80 -15.72 -23.66 29.72
C GLY A 80 -14.57 -23.74 28.71
N ASP A 81 -14.67 -23.05 27.56
CA ASP A 81 -13.58 -23.01 26.58
C ASP A 81 -12.46 -22.07 27.02
N LEU A 82 -11.20 -22.51 26.82
CA LEU A 82 -10.03 -21.67 27.04
C LEU A 82 -9.76 -20.84 25.78
N VAL A 83 -9.80 -19.51 25.91
CA VAL A 83 -9.61 -18.57 24.80
C VAL A 83 -8.43 -17.64 25.04
N LEU A 84 -7.76 -17.24 23.96
CA LEU A 84 -6.70 -16.23 23.98
C LEU A 84 -7.31 -14.86 23.74
N VAL A 85 -7.20 -13.98 24.75
CA VAL A 85 -7.61 -12.57 24.64
C VAL A 85 -6.43 -11.77 24.09
N LYS A 86 -6.62 -11.13 22.93
CA LYS A 86 -5.64 -10.22 22.35
C LYS A 86 -6.08 -8.78 22.61
N GLU A 87 -5.30 -8.05 23.41
CA GLU A 87 -5.42 -6.60 23.56
C GLU A 87 -4.68 -5.89 22.42
N ASN A 88 -5.32 -4.90 21.80
CA ASN A 88 -4.78 -4.25 20.60
C ASN A 88 -3.84 -3.07 20.90
N ASP A 89 -3.83 -2.58 22.14
CA ASP A 89 -3.19 -1.30 22.51
C ASP A 89 -2.02 -1.46 23.49
N LEU A 90 -1.47 -2.68 23.61
CA LEU A 90 -0.25 -2.86 24.40
C LEU A 90 0.95 -2.30 23.63
N PRO A 91 1.74 -1.37 24.21
CA PRO A 91 3.01 -0.99 23.62
C PRO A 91 3.89 -2.25 23.50
N PRO A 92 4.69 -2.38 22.42
CA PRO A 92 5.63 -3.49 22.31
C PRO A 92 6.55 -3.42 23.53
N THR A 93 6.43 -4.44 24.39
CA THR A 93 7.06 -4.50 25.70
C THR A 93 8.58 -4.28 25.58
N LYS A 94 9.13 -3.49 26.52
CA LYS A 94 10.58 -3.30 26.76
C LYS A 94 11.30 -4.61 27.07
#